data_AF-A0ABD0N5S8-F1
#
_entry.id   AF-A0ABD0N5S8-F1
#
_cell.length_a   1.000
_cell.length_b   1.000
_cell.length_c   1.000
_cell.angle_alpha   90.00
_cell.angle_beta   90.00
_cell.angle_gamma   90.00
#
_symmetry.space_group_name_H-M   'P 1'
#
loop_
_entity.id
_entity.type
_entity.pdbx_description
1 polymer ?
#
loop_
_entity_poly.entity_id
_entity_poly.type
_entity_poly.pdbx_seq_one_letter_code
_entity_poly.pdbx_strand_id
1 'polypeptide(L)'
;DKRNFLRDPPAGVQFQFDFDQMYPVALVMLQEDELLNRMRFDLVPKQVKEDMFWRNYFYRVSLIKQSAQLTALAAQQQAAEKREEEKNASTPLNENIS
;
A
#
# COMPACT_ATOMS: atom_id res chain seq x y z
N ASP A 1 -8.94 13.27 -3.69
CA ASP A 1 -10.40 12.96 -3.66
C ASP A 1 -10.91 13.05 -2.23
N LYS A 2 -11.93 13.88 -1.96
CA LYS A 2 -12.55 14.04 -0.63
C LYS A 2 -13.15 12.72 -0.10
N ARG A 3 -13.61 11.84 -1.00
CA ARG A 3 -14.24 10.56 -0.65
C ARG A 3 -13.31 9.65 0.14
N ASN A 4 -11.99 9.78 -0.05
CA ASN A 4 -10.98 8.99 0.67
C ASN A 4 -10.97 9.23 2.18
N PHE A 5 -11.43 10.40 2.62
CA PHE A 5 -11.45 10.82 4.01
C PHE A 5 -12.82 10.64 4.67
N LEU A 6 -13.89 10.64 3.86
CA LEU A 6 -15.27 10.62 4.35
C LEU A 6 -15.92 9.23 4.29
N ARG A 7 -15.41 8.34 3.42
CA ARG A 7 -15.97 6.99 3.29
C ARG A 7 -15.23 6.01 4.18
N ASP A 8 -15.99 5.38 5.05
CA ASP A 8 -15.48 4.33 5.91
C ASP A 8 -14.97 3.11 5.13
N PRO A 9 -14.02 2.37 5.71
CA PRO A 9 -13.74 0.99 5.33
C PRO A 9 -15.05 0.17 5.25
N PRO A 10 -15.24 -0.66 4.20
CA PRO A 10 -16.40 -1.53 4.10
C PRO A 10 -16.56 -2.42 5.34
N ALA A 11 -17.81 -2.70 5.71
CA ALA A 11 -18.09 -3.62 6.81
C ALA A 11 -17.47 -5.00 6.54
N GLY A 12 -16.85 -5.59 7.57
CA GLY A 12 -16.23 -6.91 7.49
C GLY A 12 -14.79 -6.92 6.94
N VAL A 13 -14.24 -5.78 6.49
CA VAL A 13 -12.82 -5.74 6.13
C VAL A 13 -11.95 -5.83 7.37
N GLN A 14 -10.94 -6.70 7.33
CA GLN A 14 -9.92 -6.77 8.38
C GLN A 14 -8.95 -5.60 8.22
N PHE A 15 -9.22 -4.53 8.94
CA PHE A 15 -8.34 -3.36 9.04
C PHE A 15 -8.27 -2.93 10.51
N GLN A 16 -7.21 -3.35 11.20
CA GLN A 16 -6.97 -2.96 12.57
C GLN A 16 -6.43 -1.54 12.59
N PHE A 17 -7.16 -0.64 13.26
CA PHE A 17 -6.77 0.76 13.41
C PHE A 17 -6.98 1.17 14.85
N ASP A 18 -5.93 1.71 15.46
CA ASP A 18 -5.95 2.30 16.78
C ASP A 18 -5.51 3.76 16.63
N PHE A 19 -6.37 4.68 17.03
CA PHE A 19 -6.13 6.10 16.82
C PHE A 19 -4.93 6.60 17.61
N ASP A 20 -4.81 6.21 18.89
CA ASP A 20 -3.77 6.70 19.79
C ASP A 20 -2.38 6.22 19.34
N GLN A 21 -2.28 4.99 18.84
CA GLN A 21 -1.05 4.44 18.29
C GLN A 21 -0.66 5.09 16.96
N MET A 22 -1.64 5.41 16.12
CA MET A 22 -1.40 5.95 14.78
C MET A 22 -1.25 7.48 14.75
N TYR A 23 -1.70 8.18 15.79
CA TYR A 23 -1.70 9.63 15.82
C TYR A 23 -0.30 10.28 15.68
N PRO A 24 0.78 9.77 16.30
CA PRO A 24 2.12 10.30 16.07
C PRO A 24 2.55 10.21 14.60
N VAL A 25 2.19 9.11 13.92
CA VAL A 25 2.47 8.96 12.48
C VAL A 25 1.64 9.95 11.68
N ALA A 26 0.37 10.14 12.04
CA ALA A 26 -0.51 11.11 11.41
C ALA A 26 0.05 12.54 11.45
N LEU A 27 0.62 12.95 12.59
CA LEU A 27 1.26 14.27 12.72
C LEU A 27 2.43 14.45 11.76
N VAL A 28 3.27 13.43 11.59
CA VAL A 28 4.37 13.47 10.61
C VAL A 28 3.80 13.54 9.19
N MET A 29 2.77 12.75 8.87
CA MET A 29 2.14 12.78 7.54
C MET A 29 1.56 14.17 7.22
N LEU A 30 1.02 14.90 8.20
CA LEU A 30 0.55 16.28 8.00
C LEU A 30 1.69 17.29 7.74
N GLN A 31 2.87 17.05 8.29
CA GLN A 31 4.04 17.90 8.08
C GLN A 31 4.62 17.69 6.68
N GLU A 32 4.66 16.45 6.22
CA GLU A 32 5.22 16.06 4.92
C GLU A 32 4.26 16.32 3.75
N ASP A 33 2.95 16.25 3.97
CA ASP A 33 1.93 16.44 2.93
C ASP A 33 1.02 17.64 3.24
N GLU A 34 1.36 18.80 2.65
CA GLU A 34 0.59 20.04 2.78
C GLU A 34 -0.86 19.91 2.27
N LEU A 35 -1.09 19.09 1.24
CA LEU A 35 -2.43 18.86 0.70
C LEU A 35 -3.27 18.05 1.69
N LEU A 36 -2.69 17.03 2.32
CA LEU A 36 -3.34 16.28 3.39
C LEU A 36 -3.70 17.19 4.57
N ASN A 37 -2.78 18.08 4.97
CA ASN A 37 -3.03 19.03 6.04
C ASN A 37 -4.17 20.00 5.72
N ARG A 38 -4.19 20.55 4.51
CA ARG A 38 -5.29 21.41 4.04
C ARG A 38 -6.62 20.65 4.03
N MET A 39 -6.63 19.41 3.56
CA MET A 39 -7.82 18.57 3.55
C MET A 39 -8.33 18.28 4.97
N ARG A 40 -7.44 18.00 5.92
CA ARG A 40 -7.80 17.83 7.33
C ARG A 40 -8.48 19.08 7.88
N PHE A 41 -7.87 20.25 7.68
CA PHE A 41 -8.43 21.53 8.13
C PHE A 41 -9.81 21.84 7.53
N ASP A 42 -10.03 21.48 6.26
CA ASP A 42 -11.29 21.70 5.57
C ASP A 42 -12.40 20.71 5.98
N LEU A 43 -12.03 19.48 6.39
CA LEU A 43 -12.97 18.40 6.65
C LEU A 43 -13.22 18.12 8.14
N VAL A 44 -12.28 18.44 9.04
CA VAL A 44 -12.38 18.11 10.47
C VAL A 44 -12.53 19.39 11.31
N PRO A 45 -13.46 19.45 12.28
CA PRO A 45 -14.53 18.48 12.57
C PRO A 45 -15.78 18.67 11.68
N LYS A 46 -15.68 19.50 10.64
CA LYS A 46 -16.83 20.03 9.87
C LYS A 46 -17.69 18.94 9.20
N GLN A 47 -17.05 17.89 8.69
CA GLN A 47 -17.69 16.80 7.94
C GLN A 47 -17.41 15.43 8.53
N VAL A 48 -16.26 15.25 9.20
CA VAL A 48 -15.86 13.98 9.81
C VAL A 48 -15.05 14.27 11.07
N LYS A 49 -15.11 13.36 12.05
CA LYS A 49 -14.30 13.44 13.27
C LYS A 49 -12.82 13.12 12.96
N GLU A 50 -11.92 13.57 13.83
CA GLU A 50 -10.48 13.38 13.67
C GLU A 50 -10.11 11.89 13.56
N ASP A 51 -10.59 11.05 14.48
CA ASP A 51 -10.37 9.61 14.51
C ASP A 51 -10.85 8.92 13.22
N MET A 52 -12.04 9.30 12.75
CA MET A 52 -12.62 8.75 11.52
C MET A 52 -11.89 9.23 10.26
N PHE A 53 -11.45 10.49 10.20
CA PHE A 53 -10.61 11.00 9.11
C PHE A 53 -9.35 10.15 8.95
N TRP A 54 -8.65 9.89 10.05
CA TRP A 54 -7.42 9.11 10.04
C TRP A 54 -7.66 7.64 9.76
N ARG A 55 -8.70 7.04 10.36
CA ARG A 55 -9.09 5.66 10.05
C ARG A 55 -9.33 5.47 8.55
N ASN A 56 -10.02 6.41 7.92
CA ASN A 56 -10.36 6.37 6.50
C ASN A 56 -9.12 6.58 5.63
N TYR A 57 -8.29 7.56 5.96
CA TYR A 57 -7.03 7.82 5.26
C TYR A 57 -6.08 6.62 5.31
N PHE A 58 -5.78 6.11 6.51
CA PHE A 58 -4.85 5.00 6.67
C PHE A 58 -5.35 3.71 6.04
N TYR A 59 -6.66 3.51 5.95
CA TYR A 59 -7.22 2.39 5.19
C TYR A 59 -6.92 2.50 3.70
N ARG A 60 -7.02 3.69 3.09
CA ARG A 60 -6.63 3.87 1.68
C ARG A 60 -5.14 3.62 1.48
N VAL A 61 -4.32 4.09 2.42
CA VAL A 61 -2.87 3.84 2.42
C VAL A 61 -2.57 2.34 2.53
N SER A 62 -3.28 1.59 3.38
CA SER A 62 -3.05 0.15 3.52
C SER A 62 -3.37 -0.62 2.25
N LEU A 63 -4.44 -0.25 1.54
CA LEU A 63 -4.79 -0.85 0.25
C LEU A 63 -3.69 -0.61 -0.80
N ILE A 64 -3.17 0.61 -0.87
CA ILE A 64 -2.10 0.96 -1.82
C ILE A 64 -0.82 0.16 -1.50
N LYS A 65 -0.45 0.07 -0.21
CA LYS A 65 0.72 -0.71 0.23
C LYS A 65 0.57 -2.19 -0.12
N GLN A 66 -0.61 -2.78 0.15
CA GLN A 66 -0.91 -4.17 -0.18
C GLN A 66 -0.85 -4.41 -1.69
N SER A 67 -1.43 -3.52 -2.51
CA SER A 67 -1.37 -3.66 -3.97
C SER A 67 0.05 -3.58 -4.49
N ALA A 68 0.86 -2.63 -3.99
CA ALA A 68 2.24 -2.47 -4.41
C ALA A 68 3.09 -3.70 -4.03
N GLN A 69 2.88 -4.27 -2.85
CA GLN A 69 3.58 -5.47 -2.41
C GLN A 69 3.25 -6.69 -3.29
N LEU A 70 1.97 -6.87 -3.65
CA LEU A 70 1.56 -7.95 -4.55
C LEU A 70 2.16 -7.80 -5.94
N THR A 71 2.17 -6.58 -6.49
CA THR A 71 2.81 -6.29 -7.78
C THR A 71 4.31 -6.56 -7.74
N ALA A 72 4.99 -6.16 -6.67
CA ALA A 72 6.43 -6.42 -6.52
C ALA A 72 6.73 -7.92 -6.45
N LEU A 73 5.92 -8.71 -5.74
CA LEU A 73 6.10 -10.16 -5.65
C LEU A 73 5.88 -10.85 -7.00
N ALA A 74 4.84 -10.45 -7.74
CA ALA A 74 4.57 -10.98 -9.07
C ALA A 74 5.72 -10.68 -10.05
N ALA A 75 6.26 -9.46 -10.01
CA ALA A 75 7.41 -9.08 -10.83
C ALA A 75 8.67 -9.88 -10.47
N GLN A 76 8.89 -10.18 -9.19
CA GLN A 76 10.01 -11.01 -8.74
C GLN A 76 9.88 -12.45 -9.23
N GLN A 77 8.68 -13.04 -9.19
CA GLN A 77 8.42 -14.39 -9.70
C GLN A 77 8.71 -14.48 -11.19
N GLN A 78 8.17 -13.56 -12.00
CA GLN A 78 8.43 -13.51 -13.44
C GLN A 78 9.93 -13.36 -13.77
N ALA A 79 10.64 -12.52 -13.00
CA ALA A 79 12.07 -12.34 -13.17
C ALA A 79 12.90 -13.54 -12.72
N ALA A 80 12.37 -14.39 -11.84
CA ALA A 80 13.01 -15.65 -11.45
C ALA A 80 12.80 -16.73 -12.52
N GLU A 81 11.56 -16.89 -12.98
CA GLU A 81 11.18 -17.81 -14.07
C GLU A 81 12.01 -17.54 -15.34
N LYS A 82 12.10 -16.27 -15.76
CA LYS A 82 12.91 -15.88 -16.93
C LYS A 82 14.41 -16.22 -16.76
N ARG A 83 14.94 -16.09 -15.54
CA ARG A 83 16.35 -16.45 -15.24
C ARG A 83 16.58 -17.96 -15.25
N GLU A 84 15.58 -18.75 -14.86
CA GLU A 84 15.64 -20.21 -14.96
C GLU A 84 15.55 -20.68 -16.41
N GLU A 85 14.69 -20.08 -17.22
CA GLU A 85 14.62 -20.33 -18.67
C GLU A 85 15.94 -20.00 -19.38
N GLU A 86 16.54 -18.84 -19.08
CA GLU A 86 17.85 -18.44 -19.62
C GLU A 86 18.96 -19.42 -19.21
N LYS A 87 18.97 -19.91 -17.95
CA LYS A 87 19.92 -20.95 -17.51
C LYS A 87 19.72 -22.28 -18.22
N ASN A 88 18.48 -22.73 -18.38
CA ASN A 88 18.17 -23.99 -19.04
C ASN A 88 18.50 -23.94 -20.54
N ALA A 89 18.28 -22.80 -21.21
CA ALA A 89 18.67 -22.60 -22.60
C ALA A 89 20.19 -22.51 -22.83
N SER A 90 20.96 -22.20 -21.77
CA SER A 90 22.42 -22.02 -21.84
C SER A 90 23.23 -23.29 -21.58
N THR A 91 22.58 -24.42 -21.25
CA THR A 91 23.29 -25.69 -21.00
C THR A 91 23.64 -26.34 -22.34
N PRO A 92 24.92 -26.43 -22.75
CA PRO A 92 25.27 -27.07 -24.01
C PRO A 92 25.08 -28.59 -23.86
N LEU A 93 24.44 -29.20 -24.85
CA LEU A 93 24.44 -30.65 -25.06
C LEU A 93 25.89 -31.12 -25.22
N ASN A 94 26.53 -31.56 -24.14
CA ASN A 94 27.75 -32.35 -24.21
C ASN A 94 27.40 -33.79 -23.85
N GLU A 95 26.84 -34.51 -24.83
CA GLU A 95 26.84 -35.97 -24.81
C GLU A 95 27.74 -36.47 -25.95
N ASN A 96 28.89 -37.00 -25.53
CA ASN A 96 29.58 -38.18 -26.06
C ASN A 96 29.48 -38.49 -27.56
N ILE A 97 30.63 -38.50 -28.24
CA ILE A 97 31.02 -39.66 -29.06
C ILE A 97 32.48 -39.98 -28.75
N SER A 98 32.69 -41.10 -28.04
CA SER A 98 33.96 -41.85 -27.96
C SER A 98 34.21 -42.65 -29.23
#